data_AF-A0A818R214-F1
#
_entry.id   AF-A0A818R214-F1
#
_cell.length_a   1.000
_cell.length_b   1.000
_cell.length_c   1.000
_cell.angle_alpha   90.00
_cell.angle_beta   90.00
_cell.angle_gamma   90.00
#
_symmetry.space_group_name_H-M   'P 1'
#
loop_
_entity.id
_entity.type
_entity.pdbx_description
1 polymer ?
#
loop_
_entity_poly.entity_id
_entity_poly.type
_entity_poly.pdbx_seq_one_letter_code
_entity_poly.pdbx_strand_id
1 'polypeptide(L)'
;MRSRAFTIVKTEVIDRLNKKFGSKLYTDKNVLISGIHTHSTPDGTGGTLLVDISTFDFVRENWEACVDGIVQSIIRAHKNLQLGRIQINVGQVDNANINRSPSFLFA
;
A
#
# COMPACT_ATOMS: atom_id res chain seq x y z
N MET A 1 10.53 18.07 2.78
CA MET A 1 10.83 16.85 2.00
C MET A 1 9.88 15.74 2.44
N ARG A 2 9.02 15.23 1.55
CA ARG A 2 8.28 13.97 1.79
C ARG A 2 8.97 12.91 0.95
N SER A 3 9.97 12.24 1.51
CA SER A 3 10.42 10.95 0.97
C SER A 3 9.30 9.95 1.26
N ARG A 4 8.66 9.45 0.20
CA ARG A 4 7.60 8.44 0.26
C ARG A 4 7.97 7.37 -0.75
N ALA A 5 8.65 6.32 -0.29
CA ALA A 5 8.82 5.10 -1.07
C ALA A 5 7.44 4.65 -1.58
N PHE A 6 7.35 4.20 -2.84
CA PHE A 6 6.12 3.72 -3.48
C PHE A 6 5.03 4.78 -3.79
N THR A 7 5.38 6.07 -3.86
CA THR A 7 4.42 7.12 -4.30
C THR A 7 3.82 6.81 -5.68
N ILE A 8 4.61 6.19 -6.57
CA ILE A 8 4.17 5.87 -7.93
C ILE A 8 2.99 4.89 -7.97
N VAL A 9 2.91 3.95 -7.01
CA VAL A 9 1.80 2.99 -6.92
C VAL A 9 0.52 3.71 -6.54
N LYS A 10 0.55 4.57 -5.50
CA LYS A 10 -0.64 5.29 -5.05
C LYS A 10 -1.17 6.24 -6.12
N THR A 11 -0.28 7.01 -6.76
CA THR A 11 -0.67 7.95 -7.81
C THR A 11 -1.36 7.23 -8.97
N GLU A 12 -0.75 6.15 -9.48
CA GLU A 12 -1.33 5.40 -10.60
C GLU A 12 -2.67 4.75 -10.25
N VAL A 13 -2.80 4.19 -9.03
CA VAL A 13 -4.08 3.63 -8.56
C VAL A 13 -5.17 4.70 -8.57
N ILE A 14 -4.89 5.90 -8.07
CA ILE A 14 -5.84 7.02 -8.08
C ILE A 14 -6.20 7.41 -9.51
N ASP A 15 -5.23 7.49 -10.42
CA ASP A 15 -5.46 7.86 -11.81
C ASP A 15 -6.34 6.83 -12.54
N ARG A 16 -6.10 5.53 -12.33
CA ARG A 16 -6.93 4.46 -12.90
C ARG A 16 -8.35 4.47 -12.32
N LEU A 17 -8.51 4.73 -11.03
CA LEU A 17 -9.83 4.86 -10.41
C LEU A 17 -10.59 6.09 -10.92
N ASN A 18 -9.89 7.22 -11.10
CA ASN A 18 -10.47 8.46 -11.63
C ASN A 18 -10.98 8.30 -13.05
N LYS A 19 -10.23 7.59 -13.91
CA LYS A 19 -10.66 7.26 -15.28
C LYS A 19 -11.97 6.45 -15.29
N LYS A 20 -12.24 5.66 -14.25
CA LYS A 20 -13.40 4.76 -14.18
C LYS A 20 -14.62 5.34 -13.44
N PHE A 21 -14.38 6.11 -12.37
CA PHE A 21 -15.44 6.59 -11.47
C PHE A 21 -15.55 8.11 -11.42
N GLY A 22 -14.76 8.83 -12.22
CA GLY A 22 -14.66 10.28 -12.20
C GLY A 22 -13.72 10.79 -11.11
N SER A 23 -13.25 12.04 -11.27
CA SER A 23 -12.15 12.63 -10.49
C SER A 23 -12.49 13.02 -9.05
N LYS A 24 -13.75 12.88 -8.62
CA LYS A 24 -14.22 13.35 -7.31
C LYS A 24 -14.39 12.23 -6.28
N LEU A 25 -14.53 10.98 -6.72
CA LEU A 25 -14.90 9.88 -5.82
C LEU A 25 -13.69 9.32 -5.05
N TYR A 26 -12.63 8.95 -5.77
CA TYR A 26 -11.39 8.42 -5.19
C TYR A 26 -10.28 9.44 -5.36
N THR A 27 -9.75 9.95 -4.27
CA THR A 27 -8.79 11.05 -4.24
C THR A 27 -7.63 10.73 -3.30
N ASP A 28 -6.53 11.48 -3.40
CA ASP A 28 -5.41 11.32 -2.46
C ASP A 28 -5.81 11.48 -0.99
N LYS A 29 -6.90 12.21 -0.73
CA LYS A 29 -7.42 12.53 0.61
C LYS A 29 -8.22 11.40 1.25
N ASN A 30 -8.84 10.51 0.46
CA ASN A 30 -9.73 9.45 0.97
C ASN A 30 -9.30 8.04 0.54
N VAL A 31 -8.18 7.90 -0.16
CA VAL A 31 -7.56 6.60 -0.48
C VAL A 31 -6.28 6.44 0.34
N LEU A 32 -6.27 5.42 1.20
CA LEU A 32 -5.10 4.96 1.94
C LEU A 32 -4.66 3.61 1.38
N ILE A 33 -3.37 3.49 1.06
CA ILE A 33 -2.73 2.23 0.67
C ILE A 33 -1.67 1.94 1.72
N SER A 34 -1.73 0.74 2.31
CA SER A 34 -0.80 0.26 3.32
C SER A 34 -0.26 -1.11 2.90
N GLY A 35 1.03 -1.33 3.10
CA GLY A 35 1.67 -2.62 2.90
C GLY A 35 1.87 -3.34 4.23
N ILE A 36 1.71 -4.67 4.24
CA ILE A 36 1.96 -5.51 5.42
C ILE A 36 3.46 -5.67 5.75
N HIS A 37 4.34 -5.08 4.93
CA HIS A 37 5.80 -5.13 5.08
C HIS A 37 6.39 -6.55 5.04
N THR A 38 5.90 -7.39 4.13
CA THR A 38 6.56 -8.66 3.81
C THR A 38 7.85 -8.41 3.03
N HIS A 39 8.88 -9.21 3.31
CA HIS A 39 10.16 -9.19 2.59
C HIS A 39 10.21 -10.23 1.46
N SER A 40 9.08 -10.87 1.14
CA SER A 40 9.02 -12.01 0.21
C SER A 40 8.13 -11.73 -1.01
N THR A 41 8.06 -10.48 -1.45
CA THR A 41 7.40 -10.08 -2.70
C THR A 41 8.44 -9.83 -3.79
N PRO A 42 8.08 -10.02 -5.08
CA PRO A 42 8.87 -9.47 -6.17
C PRO A 42 9.06 -7.96 -5.98
N ASP A 43 10.31 -7.50 -6.04
CA ASP A 43 10.68 -6.10 -5.81
C ASP A 43 10.74 -5.33 -7.15
N GLY A 44 11.25 -4.08 -7.17
CA GLY A 44 11.32 -3.23 -8.37
C GLY A 44 10.03 -2.45 -8.63
N THR A 45 9.32 -2.07 -7.56
CA THR A 45 8.04 -1.34 -7.62
C THR A 45 8.09 0.03 -6.93
N GLY A 46 9.25 0.42 -6.41
CA GLY A 46 9.46 1.59 -5.55
C GLY A 46 9.36 2.93 -6.26
N GLY A 47 9.85 2.99 -7.51
CA GLY A 47 9.89 4.20 -8.32
C GLY A 47 10.97 5.19 -7.91
N THR A 48 11.95 4.75 -7.12
CA THR A 48 13.07 5.57 -6.67
C THR A 48 14.33 4.72 -6.64
N LEU A 49 15.44 5.27 -7.14
CA LEU A 49 16.73 4.57 -7.20
C LEU A 49 17.10 3.92 -5.87
N LEU A 50 16.92 4.62 -4.74
CA LEU A 50 17.28 4.08 -3.42
C LEU A 50 16.51 2.80 -3.06
N VAL A 51 15.25 2.69 -3.50
CA VAL A 51 14.40 1.53 -3.21
C VAL A 51 14.66 0.40 -4.21
N ASP A 52 14.85 0.73 -5.49
CA ASP A 52 14.94 -0.25 -6.57
C ASP A 52 16.39 -0.69 -6.89
N ILE A 53 17.42 -0.11 -6.25
CA ILE A 53 18.83 -0.46 -6.53
C ILE A 53 19.15 -1.93 -6.24
N SER A 54 18.49 -2.53 -5.24
CA SER A 54 18.64 -3.96 -4.92
C SER A 54 18.07 -4.88 -5.99
N THR A 55 17.17 -4.38 -6.84
CA THR A 55 16.63 -5.10 -8.01
C THR A 55 17.29 -4.74 -9.31
N PHE A 56 18.38 -3.96 -9.27
CA PHE A 56 19.12 -3.44 -10.41
C PHE A 56 18.34 -2.46 -11.32
N ASP A 57 17.01 -2.45 -11.26
CA ASP A 57 16.15 -1.47 -11.91
C ASP A 57 14.69 -1.54 -11.38
N PHE A 58 13.85 -0.63 -11.88
CA PHE A 58 12.40 -0.70 -11.84
C PHE A 58 11.87 -1.81 -12.76
N VAL A 59 11.02 -2.69 -12.23
CA VAL A 59 10.42 -3.82 -12.97
C VAL A 59 8.95 -3.51 -13.24
N ARG A 60 8.68 -3.07 -14.47
CA ARG A 60 7.35 -2.60 -14.88
C ARG A 60 6.26 -3.65 -14.68
N GLU A 61 6.55 -4.91 -14.96
CA GLU A 61 5.61 -6.03 -14.84
C GLU A 61 5.16 -6.22 -13.39
N ASN A 62 6.09 -6.15 -12.44
CA ASN A 62 5.79 -6.26 -11.01
C ASN A 62 4.94 -5.07 -10.54
N TRP A 63 5.30 -3.87 -10.98
CA TRP A 63 4.56 -2.65 -10.64
C TRP A 63 3.13 -2.67 -11.22
N GLU A 64 2.98 -3.05 -12.49
CA GLU A 64 1.70 -3.14 -13.18
C GLU A 64 0.78 -4.16 -12.49
N ALA A 65 1.30 -5.35 -12.19
CA ALA A 65 0.54 -6.38 -11.48
C ALA A 65 0.08 -5.92 -10.08
N CYS A 66 0.95 -5.19 -9.36
CA CYS A 66 0.62 -4.62 -8.06
C CYS A 66 -0.49 -3.57 -8.15
N VAL A 67 -0.34 -2.59 -9.06
CA VAL A 67 -1.34 -1.54 -9.30
C VAL A 67 -2.67 -2.14 -9.72
N ASP A 68 -2.67 -3.07 -10.67
CA ASP A 68 -3.89 -3.72 -11.15
C ASP A 68 -4.58 -4.51 -10.05
N GLY A 69 -3.84 -5.27 -9.24
CA GLY A 69 -4.39 -5.99 -8.10
C GLY A 69 -5.14 -5.06 -7.13
N ILE A 70 -4.54 -3.92 -6.81
CA ILE A 70 -5.15 -2.91 -5.93
C ILE A 70 -6.40 -2.32 -6.59
N VAL A 71 -6.32 -1.85 -7.83
CA VAL A 71 -7.46 -1.25 -8.55
C VAL A 71 -8.62 -2.24 -8.64
N GLN A 72 -8.36 -3.50 -8.97
CA GLN A 72 -9.40 -4.53 -9.05
C GLN A 72 -10.03 -4.82 -7.69
N SER A 73 -9.26 -4.85 -6.60
CA SER A 73 -9.82 -5.02 -5.25
C SER A 73 -10.78 -3.90 -4.87
N ILE A 74 -10.44 -2.65 -5.20
CA ILE A 74 -11.29 -1.48 -4.93
C ILE A 74 -12.55 -1.53 -5.78
N ILE A 75 -12.44 -1.88 -7.07
CA ILE A 75 -13.62 -2.05 -7.95
C ILE A 75 -14.55 -3.14 -7.41
N ARG A 76 -14.00 -4.29 -6.98
CA ARG A 76 -14.80 -5.37 -6.39
C ARG A 76 -15.52 -4.91 -5.12
N ALA A 77 -14.83 -4.22 -4.22
CA ALA A 77 -15.43 -3.66 -3.01
C ALA A 77 -16.53 -2.63 -3.32
N HIS A 78 -16.27 -1.70 -4.25
CA HIS A 78 -17.23 -0.68 -4.66
C HIS A 78 -18.51 -1.28 -5.25
N LYS A 79 -18.39 -2.35 -6.05
CA LYS A 79 -19.54 -3.04 -6.65
C LYS A 79 -20.34 -3.88 -5.65
N ASN A 80 -19.82 -4.11 -4.45
CA ASN A 80 -20.42 -4.95 -3.42
C ASN A 80 -20.75 -4.15 -2.15
N LEU A 81 -21.11 -2.88 -2.30
CA LEU A 81 -21.55 -2.03 -1.18
C LEU A 81 -22.91 -2.51 -0.66
N GLN A 82 -23.02 -2.62 0.66
CA GLN A 82 -24.19 -3.11 1.37
C GLN A 82 -24.31 -2.44 2.74
N LEU A 83 -25.53 -2.36 3.27
CA LEU A 83 -25.76 -1.83 4.61
C LEU A 83 -25.12 -2.74 5.66
N GLY A 84 -24.43 -2.15 6.63
CA GLY A 84 -23.72 -2.90 7.66
C GLY A 84 -23.40 -2.06 8.88
N ARG A 85 -22.74 -2.68 9.86
CA ARG A 85 -22.26 -2.04 11.10
C ARG A 85 -20.76 -2.30 11.23
N ILE A 86 -20.02 -1.31 11.71
CA ILE A 86 -18.59 -1.45 12.01
C ILE A 86 -18.45 -1.66 13.52
N GLN A 87 -17.71 -2.68 13.92
CA GLN A 87 -17.40 -3.01 15.31
C GLN A 87 -15.89 -3.12 15.47
N ILE A 88 -15.37 -2.78 16.66
CA ILE A 88 -13.94 -2.77 16.96
C ILE A 88 -13.72 -3.54 18.27
N ASN A 89 -12.67 -4.35 18.31
CA ASN A 89 -12.17 -4.98 19.51
C ASN A 89 -10.64 -4.81 19.59
N VAL A 90 -10.11 -4.76 20.80
CA VAL A 90 -8.69 -4.56 21.08
C VAL A 90 -8.25 -5.57 22.14
N GLY A 91 -7.09 -6.19 21.94
CA GLY A 91 -6.53 -7.16 22.87
C GLY A 91 -5.00 -7.20 22.78
N GLN A 92 -4.38 -7.79 23.80
CA GLN A 92 -2.94 -8.03 23.83
C GLN A 92 -2.60 -9.35 23.13
N VAL A 93 -1.47 -9.38 22.44
CA VAL A 93 -0.94 -10.58 21.77
C VAL A 93 0.47 -10.80 22.30
N ASP A 94 0.62 -11.77 23.19
CA ASP A 94 1.90 -12.06 23.82
C ASP A 94 2.80 -12.91 22.92
N ASN A 95 4.12 -12.76 23.06
CA ASN A 95 5.14 -13.56 22.39
C ASN A 95 5.12 -13.55 20.84
N ALA A 96 4.54 -12.51 20.22
CA ALA A 96 4.49 -12.37 18.75
C ALA A 96 5.62 -11.49 18.17
N ASN A 97 6.38 -10.77 19.00
CA ASN A 97 7.44 -9.87 18.56
C ASN A 97 8.51 -9.65 19.64
N ILE A 98 9.67 -9.16 19.21
CA ILE A 98 10.72 -8.61 20.08
C ILE A 98 11.22 -7.28 19.52
N ASN A 99 11.73 -6.39 20.38
CA ASN A 99 12.41 -5.19 19.92
C ASN A 99 13.83 -5.56 19.45
N ARG A 100 14.12 -5.35 18.15
CA ARG A 100 15.43 -5.62 17.55
C ARG A 100 16.52 -4.59 17.87
N SER A 101 16.21 -3.52 18.61
CA SER A 101 17.16 -2.47 19.02
C SER A 101 16.84 -1.98 20.44
N PRO A 102 16.98 -2.85 21.45
CA PRO A 102 16.50 -2.58 22.82
C PRO A 102 17.23 -1.44 23.52
N SER A 103 18.50 -1.18 23.17
CA SER A 103 19.33 -0.12 23.78
C SER A 103 18.81 1.30 23.55
N PHE A 104 17.92 1.51 22.55
CA PHE A 104 17.38 2.83 22.20
C PHE A 104 15.93 3.04 22.67
N LEU A 105 15.31 2.06 23.34
CA LEU A 105 13.92 2.18 23.80
C LEU A 105 13.79 2.81 25.20
N PHE A 106 14.85 2.74 26.01
CA PHE A 106 14.86 3.21 27.41
C PHE A 106 15.92 4.29 27.68
N ALA A 107 16.42 4.95 26.63
CA ALA A 107 17.33 6.09 26.75
C ALA A 107 16.56 7.41 26.87
#